data_AF-A0A944YBJ1-F1
#
_entry.id   AF-A0A944YBJ1-F1
#
_cell.length_a   1.000
_cell.length_b   1.000
_cell.length_c   1.000
_cell.angle_alpha   90.00
_cell.angle_beta   90.00
_cell.angle_gamma   90.00
#
_symmetry.space_group_name_H-M   'P 1'
#
loop_
_entity.id
_entity.type
_entity.pdbx_description
1 polymer ?
#
loop_
_entity_poly.entity_id
_entity_poly.type
_entity_poly.pdbx_seq_one_letter_code
_entity_poly.pdbx_strand_id
1 'polypeptide(L)'
;MIYHIEILVEKLRDELKQYGELLALLDQQQELVLKRDADGIQSTAEQIDQQSMILEELKTTRKEAQLQVAEDLGLSKMPAFEDIIPLLPHEYQPLINAIIEDNNLSIQRIGRLARQNHLLLTRSIEMVGSLIRSVCPDQTPNVYNGNGAVISHPGHAAPTYEHVC
;
A
#
# COMPACT_ATOMS: atom_id res chain seq x y z
N MET A 1 0.67 35.98 10.14
CA MET A 1 -0.41 35.26 10.85
C MET A 1 -1.54 34.80 9.94
N ILE A 2 -2.56 35.60 9.62
CA ILE A 2 -3.73 35.13 8.83
C ILE A 2 -3.31 34.52 7.48
N TYR A 3 -2.38 35.17 6.78
CA TYR A 3 -1.83 34.67 5.51
C TYR A 3 -1.16 33.28 5.62
N HIS A 4 -0.39 33.00 6.68
CA HIS A 4 0.24 31.70 6.89
C HIS A 4 -0.79 30.61 7.23
N ILE A 5 -1.88 30.97 7.92
CA ILE A 5 -3.00 30.06 8.20
C ILE A 5 -3.70 29.66 6.89
N GLU A 6 -3.95 30.62 5.99
CA GLU A 6 -4.54 30.33 4.67
C GLU A 6 -3.64 29.42 3.83
N ILE A 7 -2.32 29.66 3.84
CA ILE A 7 -1.36 28.75 3.18
C ILE A 7 -1.44 27.35 3.77
N LEU A 8 -1.47 27.22 5.10
CA LEU A 8 -1.58 25.92 5.76
C LEU A 8 -2.88 25.19 5.38
N VAL A 9 -4.00 25.91 5.29
CA VAL A 9 -5.28 25.36 4.83
C VAL A 9 -5.17 24.84 3.39
N GLU A 10 -4.57 25.63 2.48
CA GLU A 10 -4.36 25.20 1.10
C GLU A 10 -3.46 23.95 1.03
N LYS A 11 -2.37 23.89 1.79
CA LYS A 11 -1.50 22.70 1.84
C LYS A 11 -2.19 21.46 2.40
N LEU A 12 -3.03 21.63 3.41
CA LEU A 12 -3.85 20.53 3.94
C LEU A 12 -4.91 20.03 2.94
N ARG A 13 -5.43 20.92 2.08
CA ARG A 13 -6.35 20.55 1.00
C ARG A 13 -5.64 19.87 -0.16
N ASP A 14 -4.45 20.33 -0.53
CA ASP A 14 -3.60 19.68 -1.54
C ASP A 14 -3.32 18.23 -1.13
N GLU A 15 -2.93 18.00 0.13
CA GLU A 15 -2.76 16.65 0.67
C GLU A 15 -4.05 15.83 0.60
N LEU A 16 -5.19 16.40 0.99
CA LEU A 16 -6.48 15.70 0.95
C LEU A 16 -6.86 15.27 -0.47
N LYS A 17 -6.66 16.16 -1.44
CA LYS A 17 -6.90 15.86 -2.86
C LYS A 17 -5.99 14.72 -3.32
N GLN A 18 -4.71 14.78 -2.97
CA GLN A 18 -3.73 13.75 -3.32
C GLN A 18 -4.09 12.38 -2.74
N TYR A 19 -4.55 12.33 -1.48
CA TYR A 19 -5.05 11.09 -0.89
C TYR A 19 -6.28 10.56 -1.63
N GLY A 20 -7.18 11.43 -2.08
CA GLY A 20 -8.32 11.06 -2.92
C GLY A 20 -7.91 10.41 -4.25
N GLU A 21 -6.89 10.97 -4.92
CA GLU A 21 -6.34 10.42 -6.15
C GLU A 21 -5.69 9.04 -5.93
N LEU A 22 -4.92 8.89 -4.85
CA LEU A 22 -4.34 7.59 -4.45
C LEU A 22 -5.41 6.55 -4.12
N LEU A 23 -6.49 6.93 -3.46
CA LEU A 23 -7.61 6.03 -3.17
C LEU A 23 -8.26 5.52 -4.46
N ALA A 24 -8.48 6.39 -5.44
CA ALA A 24 -9.05 6.00 -6.72
C ALA A 24 -8.15 5.01 -7.47
N LEU A 25 -6.83 5.23 -7.45
CA LEU A 25 -5.86 4.30 -8.05
C LEU A 25 -5.85 2.93 -7.35
N LEU A 26 -5.93 2.91 -6.01
CA LEU A 26 -5.98 1.66 -5.25
C LEU A 26 -7.27 0.87 -5.51
N ASP A 27 -8.41 1.57 -5.60
CA ASP A 27 -9.70 0.96 -5.97
C ASP A 27 -9.65 0.42 -7.41
N GLN A 28 -9.06 1.16 -8.36
CA GLN A 28 -8.84 0.71 -9.74
C GLN A 28 -7.94 -0.54 -9.80
N GLN A 29 -6.84 -0.56 -9.05
CA GLN A 29 -5.95 -1.73 -9.00
C GLN A 29 -6.71 -2.97 -8.51
N GLN A 30 -7.60 -2.81 -7.52
CA GLN A 30 -8.42 -3.90 -7.01
C GLN A 30 -9.32 -4.49 -8.10
N GLU A 31 -9.97 -3.65 -8.91
CA GLU A 31 -10.77 -4.13 -10.05
C GLU A 31 -9.94 -4.88 -11.09
N LEU A 32 -8.73 -4.39 -11.38
CA LEU A 32 -7.83 -5.02 -12.33
C LEU A 32 -7.33 -6.39 -11.85
N VAL A 33 -7.10 -6.53 -10.53
CA VAL A 33 -6.81 -7.83 -9.90
C VAL A 33 -7.97 -8.81 -10.11
N LEU A 34 -9.21 -8.36 -9.91
CA LEU A 34 -10.40 -9.20 -10.13
C LEU A 34 -10.56 -9.61 -11.59
N LYS A 35 -10.25 -8.72 -12.53
CA LYS A 35 -10.27 -8.97 -13.98
C LYS A 35 -9.06 -9.80 -14.46
N ARG A 36 -8.06 -10.04 -13.60
CA ARG A 36 -6.78 -10.71 -13.90
C ARG A 36 -5.99 -10.02 -15.02
N ASP A 37 -6.08 -8.69 -15.07
CA ASP A 37 -5.36 -7.86 -16.04
C ASP A 37 -3.98 -7.48 -15.50
N ALA A 38 -2.97 -8.29 -15.82
CA ALA A 38 -1.61 -8.11 -15.31
C ALA A 38 -0.96 -6.81 -15.83
N ASP A 39 -1.19 -6.45 -17.09
CA ASP A 39 -0.64 -5.24 -17.70
C ASP A 39 -1.26 -3.99 -17.06
N GLY A 40 -2.58 -4.02 -16.84
CA GLY A 40 -3.29 -2.97 -16.10
C GLY A 40 -2.76 -2.81 -14.67
N ILE A 41 -2.53 -3.91 -13.95
CA ILE A 41 -2.00 -3.87 -12.57
C ILE A 41 -0.62 -3.19 -12.53
N GLN A 42 0.27 -3.53 -13.47
CA GLN A 42 1.60 -2.94 -13.55
C GLN A 42 1.52 -1.42 -13.82
N SER A 43 0.69 -1.01 -14.78
CA SER A 43 0.49 0.41 -15.08
C SER A 43 -0.08 1.20 -13.89
N THR A 44 -1.03 0.62 -13.14
CA THR A 44 -1.57 1.27 -11.94
C THR A 44 -0.54 1.32 -10.81
N ALA A 45 0.34 0.33 -10.67
CA ALA A 45 1.42 0.37 -9.69
C ALA A 45 2.40 1.53 -9.95
N GLU A 46 2.81 1.74 -11.21
CA GLU A 46 3.67 2.86 -11.59
C GLU A 46 3.02 4.22 -11.30
N GLN A 47 1.71 4.35 -11.53
CA GLN A 47 0.96 5.55 -11.19
C GLN A 47 0.90 5.77 -9.67
N ILE A 48 0.67 4.71 -8.87
CA ILE A 48 0.68 4.81 -7.41
C ILE A 48 2.05 5.27 -6.89
N ASP A 49 3.15 4.78 -7.48
CA ASP A 49 4.50 5.19 -7.11
C ASP A 49 4.73 6.68 -7.42
N GLN A 50 4.33 7.16 -8.61
CA GLN A 50 4.41 8.58 -8.97
C GLN A 50 3.58 9.45 -8.02
N GLN A 51 2.34 9.06 -7.74
CA GLN A 51 1.47 9.81 -6.82
C GLN A 51 1.99 9.79 -5.38
N SER A 52 2.72 8.74 -4.98
CA SER A 52 3.37 8.67 -3.67
C SER A 52 4.54 9.65 -3.56
N MET A 53 5.30 9.85 -4.63
CA MET A 53 6.36 10.87 -4.66
C MET A 53 5.81 12.28 -4.53
N ILE A 54 4.73 12.59 -5.25
CA ILE A 54 4.03 13.89 -5.16
C ILE A 54 3.51 14.11 -3.74
N LEU A 55 2.95 13.08 -3.12
CA LEU A 55 2.45 13.15 -1.75
C LEU A 55 3.55 13.49 -0.74
N GLU A 56 4.75 12.93 -0.87
CA GLU A 56 5.86 13.27 0.04
C GLU A 56 6.34 14.72 -0.12
N GLU A 57 6.29 15.27 -1.33
CA GLU A 57 6.55 16.70 -1.58
C GLU A 57 5.48 17.58 -0.90
N LEU A 58 4.20 17.24 -1.08
CA LEU A 58 3.09 17.94 -0.43
C LEU A 58 3.21 17.92 1.09
N LYS A 59 3.52 16.76 1.68
CA LYS A 59 3.78 16.64 3.12
C LYS A 59 4.92 17.52 3.59
N THR A 60 5.96 17.66 2.78
CA THR A 60 7.11 18.51 3.11
C THR A 60 6.69 19.99 3.12
N THR A 61 6.02 20.45 2.06
CA THR A 61 5.53 21.83 1.99
C THR A 61 4.49 22.16 3.07
N ARG A 62 3.62 21.21 3.46
CA ARG A 62 2.71 21.37 4.59
C ARG A 62 3.46 21.51 5.91
N LYS A 63 4.53 20.73 6.15
CA LYS A 63 5.36 20.87 7.37
C LYS A 63 5.99 22.26 7.45
N GLU A 64 6.45 22.80 6.33
CA GLU A 64 6.99 24.16 6.27
C GLU A 64 5.93 25.21 6.60
N ALA A 65 4.72 25.10 6.01
CA ALA A 65 3.60 25.99 6.34
C ALA A 65 3.18 25.87 7.81
N GLN A 66 3.19 24.66 8.37
CA GLN A 66 2.91 24.41 9.78
C GLN A 66 3.93 25.09 10.69
N LEU A 67 5.22 25.06 10.32
CA LEU A 67 6.28 25.75 11.06
C LEU A 67 6.10 27.27 11.02
N GLN A 68 5.75 27.84 9.87
CA GLN A 68 5.48 29.29 9.76
C GLN A 68 4.31 29.73 10.66
N VAL A 69 3.25 28.94 10.73
CA VAL A 69 2.13 29.19 11.64
C VAL A 69 2.57 29.04 13.11
N ALA A 70 3.39 28.04 13.42
CA ALA A 70 3.92 27.84 14.77
C ALA A 70 4.80 29.02 15.22
N GLU A 71 5.66 29.54 14.34
CA GLU A 71 6.50 30.71 14.58
C GLU A 71 5.66 31.96 14.86
N ASP A 72 4.60 32.19 14.07
CA ASP A 72 3.65 33.29 14.29
C ASP A 72 2.95 33.21 15.66
N LEU A 73 2.77 31.99 16.19
CA LEU A 73 2.16 31.72 17.49
C LEU A 73 3.18 31.68 18.64
N GLY A 74 4.46 31.91 18.36
CA GLY A 74 5.54 31.88 19.36
C GLY A 74 5.89 30.48 19.88
N LEU A 75 5.48 29.42 19.17
CA LEU A 75 5.84 28.05 19.49
C LEU A 75 7.24 27.73 18.96
N SER A 76 8.06 27.06 19.77
CA SER A 76 9.37 26.56 19.34
C SER A 76 9.31 25.05 19.14
N LYS A 77 9.86 24.58 18.01
CA LYS A 77 9.79 23.20 17.47
C LYS A 77 8.50 22.90 16.73
N MET A 78 8.55 21.88 15.85
CA MET A 78 7.44 21.39 15.05
C MET A 78 6.30 20.87 15.96
N PRO A 79 5.26 21.67 16.25
CA PRO A 79 4.24 21.30 17.23
C PRO A 79 3.28 20.29 16.62
N ALA A 80 2.54 19.53 17.44
CA ALA A 80 1.42 18.76 16.91
C ALA A 80 0.27 19.70 16.53
N PHE A 81 -0.62 19.28 15.64
CA PHE A 81 -1.81 20.09 15.32
C PHE A 81 -2.69 20.31 16.55
N GLU A 82 -2.73 19.36 17.49
CA GLU A 82 -3.42 19.46 18.78
C GLU A 82 -2.93 20.65 19.61
N ASP A 83 -1.66 21.04 19.48
CA ASP A 83 -1.06 22.18 20.17
C ASP A 83 -1.32 23.51 19.43
N ILE A 84 -1.42 23.45 18.10
CA ILE A 84 -1.58 24.64 17.23
C ILE A 84 -3.04 25.11 17.24
N ILE A 85 -3.99 24.19 17.07
CA ILE A 85 -5.42 24.49 16.86
C ILE A 85 -6.00 25.39 17.96
N PRO A 86 -5.78 25.15 19.27
CA PRO A 86 -6.35 25.99 20.33
C PRO A 86 -5.87 27.45 20.30
N LEU A 87 -4.70 27.71 19.69
CA LEU A 87 -4.09 29.02 19.60
C LEU A 87 -4.49 29.79 18.32
N LEU A 88 -5.14 29.12 17.37
CA LEU A 88 -5.63 29.73 16.14
C LEU A 88 -6.88 30.59 16.40
N PRO A 89 -7.18 31.58 15.55
CA PRO A 89 -8.43 32.31 15.62
C PRO A 89 -9.65 31.38 15.48
N HIS A 90 -10.69 31.61 16.28
CA HIS A 90 -11.85 30.71 16.41
C HIS A 90 -12.54 30.37 15.08
N GLU A 91 -12.48 31.25 14.09
CA GLU A 91 -13.09 31.05 12.76
C GLU A 91 -12.41 29.93 11.94
N TYR A 92 -11.10 29.72 12.14
CA TYR A 92 -10.31 28.74 11.40
C TYR A 92 -10.20 27.39 12.09
N GLN A 93 -10.41 27.34 13.42
CA GLN A 93 -10.34 26.11 14.22
C GLN A 93 -11.23 24.98 13.66
N PRO A 94 -12.54 25.18 13.40
CA PRO A 94 -13.39 24.10 12.89
C PRO A 94 -12.99 23.65 11.48
N LEU A 95 -12.58 24.58 10.62
CA LEU A 95 -12.15 24.27 9.26
C LEU A 95 -10.90 23.40 9.24
N ILE A 96 -9.86 23.79 9.99
CA ILE A 96 -8.60 23.06 10.03
C ILE A 96 -8.78 21.70 10.70
N ASN A 97 -9.57 21.62 11.78
CA ASN A 97 -9.92 20.35 12.41
C ASN A 97 -10.57 19.39 11.42
N ALA A 98 -11.59 19.84 10.68
CA ALA A 98 -12.28 18.99 9.71
C ALA A 98 -11.33 18.46 8.64
N ILE A 99 -10.48 19.32 8.08
CA ILE A 99 -9.52 18.90 7.04
C ILE A 99 -8.50 17.90 7.60
N ILE A 100 -8.01 18.09 8.83
CA ILE A 100 -7.08 17.14 9.46
C ILE A 100 -7.76 15.79 9.69
N GLU A 101 -9.00 15.80 10.17
CA GLU A 101 -9.80 14.58 10.37
C GLU A 101 -9.99 13.84 9.03
N ASP A 102 -10.37 14.53 7.96
CA ASP A 102 -10.53 13.96 6.62
C ASP A 102 -9.22 13.39 6.06
N ASN A 103 -8.10 14.07 6.26
CA ASN A 103 -6.77 13.57 5.90
C ASN A 103 -6.44 12.27 6.65
N ASN A 104 -6.67 12.25 7.97
CA ASN A 104 -6.40 11.07 8.80
C ASN A 104 -7.27 9.86 8.39
N LEU A 105 -8.56 10.09 8.11
CA LEU A 105 -9.47 9.06 7.60
C LEU A 105 -8.98 8.51 6.25
N SER A 106 -8.51 9.39 5.37
CA SER A 106 -7.97 9.01 4.06
C SER A 106 -6.70 8.17 4.18
N ILE A 107 -5.77 8.56 5.06
CA ILE A 107 -4.54 7.80 5.34
C ILE A 107 -4.88 6.38 5.85
N GLN A 108 -5.83 6.27 6.78
CA GLN A 108 -6.25 4.97 7.30
C GLN A 108 -6.86 4.09 6.20
N ARG A 109 -7.68 4.68 5.31
CA ARG A 109 -8.32 3.97 4.21
C ARG A 109 -7.30 3.50 3.17
N ILE A 110 -6.35 4.36 2.78
CA ILE A 110 -5.23 4.01 1.88
C ILE A 110 -4.45 2.83 2.47
N GLY A 111 -4.04 2.92 3.74
CA GLY A 111 -3.29 1.85 4.40
C GLY A 111 -4.06 0.53 4.50
N ARG A 112 -5.40 0.56 4.59
CA ARG A 112 -6.24 -0.65 4.52
C ARG A 112 -6.28 -1.23 3.10
N LEU A 113 -6.53 -0.40 2.10
CA LEU A 113 -6.65 -0.83 0.69
C LEU A 113 -5.32 -1.36 0.14
N ALA A 114 -4.20 -0.69 0.42
CA ALA A 114 -2.88 -1.15 0.00
C ALA A 114 -2.55 -2.55 0.55
N ARG A 115 -2.85 -2.80 1.84
CA ARG A 115 -2.69 -4.14 2.44
C ARG A 115 -3.62 -5.18 1.80
N GLN A 116 -4.85 -4.79 1.49
CA GLN A 116 -5.81 -5.66 0.83
C GLN A 116 -5.35 -6.04 -0.59
N ASN A 117 -4.89 -5.07 -1.38
CA ASN A 117 -4.36 -5.31 -2.73
C ASN A 117 -3.16 -6.25 -2.70
N HIS A 118 -2.22 -6.03 -1.78
CA HIS A 118 -1.08 -6.94 -1.61
C HIS A 118 -1.55 -8.37 -1.32
N LEU A 119 -2.51 -8.56 -0.41
CA LEU A 119 -3.04 -9.89 -0.08
C LEU A 119 -3.74 -10.54 -1.29
N LEU A 120 -4.56 -9.80 -2.02
CA LEU A 120 -5.27 -10.30 -3.20
C LEU A 120 -4.31 -10.74 -4.31
N LEU A 121 -3.25 -9.96 -4.55
CA LEU A 121 -2.21 -10.32 -5.52
C LEU A 121 -1.47 -11.58 -5.12
N THR A 122 -1.02 -11.70 -3.86
CA THR A 122 -0.34 -12.90 -3.35
C THR A 122 -1.22 -14.14 -3.52
N ARG A 123 -2.49 -14.06 -3.12
CA ARG A 123 -3.43 -15.19 -3.26
C ARG A 123 -3.70 -15.56 -4.72
N SER A 124 -3.75 -14.58 -5.62
CA SER A 124 -3.96 -14.82 -7.05
C SER A 124 -2.79 -15.58 -7.67
N ILE A 125 -1.55 -15.23 -7.30
CA ILE A 125 -0.34 -15.95 -7.71
C ILE A 125 -0.31 -17.37 -7.14
N GLU A 126 -0.67 -17.56 -5.86
CA GLU A 126 -0.74 -18.89 -5.24
C GLU A 126 -1.72 -19.82 -5.97
N MET A 127 -2.91 -19.32 -6.33
CA MET A 127 -3.92 -20.08 -7.07
C MET A 127 -3.44 -20.43 -8.48
N VAL A 128 -2.85 -19.48 -9.21
CA VAL A 128 -2.27 -19.75 -10.54
C VAL A 128 -1.14 -20.76 -10.44
N GLY A 129 -0.24 -20.65 -9.46
CA GLY A 129 0.82 -21.63 -9.24
C GLY A 129 0.32 -23.01 -8.82
N SER A 130 -0.81 -23.09 -8.10
CA SER A 130 -1.48 -24.36 -7.79
C SER A 130 -2.14 -24.97 -9.03
N LEU A 131 -2.79 -24.16 -9.86
CA LEU A 131 -3.37 -24.61 -11.14
C LEU A 131 -2.27 -25.07 -12.10
N ILE A 132 -1.17 -24.32 -12.23
CA ILE A 132 -0.02 -24.72 -13.05
C ILE A 132 0.55 -26.05 -12.56
N ARG A 133 0.74 -26.25 -11.25
CA ARG A 133 1.20 -27.55 -10.71
C ARG A 133 0.19 -28.69 -10.90
N SER A 134 -1.10 -28.38 -10.94
CA SER A 134 -2.15 -29.36 -11.19
C SER A 134 -2.27 -29.74 -12.67
N VAL A 135 -2.01 -28.81 -13.59
CA VAL A 135 -2.14 -29.01 -15.05
C VAL A 135 -0.82 -29.48 -15.66
N CYS A 136 0.30 -29.02 -15.12
CA CYS A 136 1.63 -29.55 -15.34
C CYS A 136 2.03 -30.35 -14.08
N PRO A 137 1.58 -31.62 -13.94
CA PRO A 137 2.20 -32.48 -12.96
C PRO A 137 3.69 -32.54 -13.26
N ASP A 138 4.51 -32.51 -12.22
CA ASP A 138 5.96 -32.64 -12.32
C ASP A 138 6.27 -33.95 -13.04
N GLN A 139 6.42 -33.88 -14.37
CA GLN A 139 6.80 -35.02 -15.17
C GLN A 139 8.28 -35.19 -14.92
N THR A 140 8.64 -35.91 -13.85
CA THR A 140 9.92 -36.61 -13.87
C THR A 140 9.84 -37.54 -15.08
N PRO A 141 10.59 -37.29 -16.17
CA PRO A 141 10.49 -38.17 -17.32
C PRO A 141 10.90 -39.56 -16.83
N ASN A 142 10.06 -40.56 -17.08
CA ASN A 142 10.49 -41.96 -16.97
C ASN A 142 11.54 -42.15 -18.07
N VAL A 143 12.81 -41.91 -17.72
CA VAL A 143 13.91 -42.03 -18.66
C VAL A 143 14.12 -43.52 -18.87
N TYR A 144 13.85 -43.97 -20.09
CA TYR A 144 14.28 -45.29 -20.54
C TYR A 144 15.81 -45.33 -20.47
N ASN A 145 16.35 -46.29 -19.73
CA ASN A 145 17.78 -46.57 -19.84
C ASN A 145 18.09 -47.19 -21.21
N GLY A 146 19.37 -47.26 -21.58
CA GLY A 146 19.82 -47.86 -22.85
C GLY A 146 19.43 -49.33 -23.05
N ASN A 147 18.84 -49.98 -22.05
CA ASN A 147 18.34 -51.36 -22.10
C ASN A 147 16.81 -51.44 -22.17
N GLY A 148 16.10 -50.33 -22.35
CA GLY A 148 14.65 -50.30 -22.52
C GLY A 148 13.85 -50.55 -21.24
N ALA A 149 14.47 -50.48 -20.05
CA ALA A 149 13.76 -50.58 -18.77
C ALA A 149 13.39 -49.19 -18.23
N VAL A 150 12.18 -49.09 -17.69
CA VAL A 150 11.64 -47.88 -17.06
C VAL A 150 12.24 -47.72 -15.67
N ILE A 151 13.02 -46.66 -15.43
CA ILE A 151 13.50 -46.33 -14.08
C ILE A 151 12.44 -45.48 -13.40
N SER A 152 11.52 -46.11 -12.69
CA SER A 152 10.69 -45.41 -11.71
C SER A 152 11.59 -45.06 -10.52
N HIS A 153 11.92 -43.78 -10.35
CA HIS A 153 12.54 -43.34 -9.09
C HIS A 153 11.51 -43.53 -7.97
N PRO A 154 11.76 -44.37 -6.96
CA PRO A 154 10.81 -44.51 -5.86
C PRO A 154 10.84 -43.20 -5.06
N GLY A 155 9.78 -42.42 -5.21
CA GLY A 155 9.47 -41.33 -4.29
C GLY A 155 9.37 -41.91 -2.87
N HIS A 156 10.22 -41.40 -1.99
CA HIS A 156 10.19 -41.48 -0.52
C HIS A 156 9.16 -42.45 0.09
N ALA A 157 9.63 -43.62 0.55
CA ALA A 157 8.94 -44.43 1.56
C ALA A 157 9.60 -44.20 2.94
N ALA A 158 8.75 -43.98 3.94
CA ALA A 158 9.04 -43.57 5.32
C ALA A 158 10.04 -44.47 6.09
N PRO A 159 10.62 -43.99 7.21
CA PRO A 159 11.43 -44.81 8.09
C PRO A 159 10.52 -45.68 8.97
N THR A 160 10.44 -46.98 8.71
CA THR A 160 9.88 -47.95 9.65
C THR A 160 10.96 -48.43 10.61
N TYR A 161 10.77 -48.09 11.88
CA TYR A 161 11.49 -48.62 13.03
C TYR A 161 11.14 -50.10 13.18
N GLU A 162 12.09 -51.02 13.04
CA GLU A 162 11.91 -52.41 13.50
C GLU A 162 13.16 -52.93 14.22
N HIS A 163 12.87 -53.42 15.42
CA HIS A 163 13.75 -54.07 16.39
C HIS A 163 14.52 -55.25 15.80
N VAL A 164 15.75 -55.46 16.27
CA VAL A 164 16.37 -56.79 16.26
C VAL A 164 16.87 -57.12 17.66
N CYS A 165 16.44 -58.30 18.10
CA CYS A 165 16.76 -58.99 19.35
C CYS A 165 18.25 -59.32 19.50
#